data_AF-A0A3C0ND41-F1
#
_entry.id   AF-A0A3C0ND41-F1
#
_cell.length_a   1.000
_cell.length_b   1.000
_cell.length_c   1.000
_cell.angle_alpha   90.00
_cell.angle_beta   90.00
_cell.angle_gamma   90.00
#
_symmetry.space_group_name_H-M   'P 1'
#
loop_
_entity.id
_entity.type
_entity.pdbx_description
1 polymer ?
#
loop_
_entity_poly.entity_id
_entity_poly.type
_entity_poly.pdbx_seq_one_letter_code
_entity_poly.pdbx_strand_id
1 'polypeptide(L)'
;MQLFQRNRRWIAIICSSVMGSLLFAPLAIAATPIDSEHDKSQPINELFEQGNLLPSVASSHSNSSVFDGFPLMQKLNEINSWLNLSTAVLMPGELPPDATIVPVNGAVKVQLTNPTSTAISFEVLGHTEPRILSARSSTTLKSLPTPVSVMFRRQDGGLLSVQPHVSETPGVLQIVFEETSDLGADRIAMKVDSDGAVFLN
;
A
#
# COMPACT_ATOMS: atom_id res chain seq x y z
N MET A 1 40.07 -15.78 23.93
CA MET A 1 38.69 -15.28 24.12
C MET A 1 37.74 -16.17 23.32
N GLN A 2 37.08 -17.11 24.01
CA GLN A 2 35.94 -17.91 23.54
C GLN A 2 34.63 -17.11 23.76
N LEU A 3 33.41 -17.35 23.23
CA LEU A 3 32.68 -18.42 22.53
C LEU A 3 31.71 -17.70 21.56
N PHE A 4 31.47 -18.12 20.30
CA PHE A 4 30.70 -19.27 19.79
C PHE A 4 29.18 -19.29 20.09
N GLN A 5 28.42 -18.88 19.05
CA GLN A 5 27.18 -19.47 18.50
C GLN A 5 26.10 -19.97 19.47
N ARG A 6 24.96 -19.27 19.52
CA ARG A 6 23.72 -19.75 20.17
C ARG A 6 22.73 -20.28 19.12
N ASN A 7 22.84 -21.59 18.86
CA ASN A 7 21.84 -22.40 18.16
C ASN A 7 20.50 -22.39 18.91
N ARG A 8 19.40 -22.02 18.22
CA ARG A 8 18.03 -22.34 18.67
C ARG A 8 17.47 -23.48 17.82
N ARG A 9 17.43 -24.67 18.43
CA ARG A 9 16.79 -25.89 17.94
C ARG A 9 15.28 -25.72 18.07
N TRP A 10 14.53 -25.81 16.98
CA TRP A 10 13.08 -26.03 17.02
C TRP A 10 12.79 -27.50 16.75
N ILE A 11 12.00 -28.09 17.64
CA ILE A 11 11.58 -29.49 17.65
C ILE A 11 10.44 -29.64 16.64
N ALA A 12 10.62 -30.50 15.64
CA ALA A 12 9.54 -30.95 14.76
C ALA A 12 8.86 -32.16 15.41
N ILE A 13 7.58 -32.02 15.78
CA ILE A 13 6.70 -33.13 16.16
C ILE A 13 6.00 -33.60 14.88
N ILE A 14 6.23 -34.86 14.52
CA ILE A 14 5.67 -35.53 13.34
C ILE A 14 4.50 -36.42 13.77
N CYS A 15 3.42 -36.37 12.98
CA CYS A 15 2.34 -37.35 12.76
C CYS A 15 1.62 -37.98 13.97
N SER A 16 0.28 -37.98 13.90
CA SER A 16 -0.44 -39.17 13.41
C SER A 16 -1.91 -38.88 13.07
N SER A 17 -2.25 -39.44 11.92
CA SER A 17 -3.48 -39.45 11.14
C SER A 17 -4.76 -40.00 11.82
N VAL A 18 -5.89 -39.78 11.12
CA VAL A 18 -6.91 -40.79 10.71
C VAL A 18 -8.37 -40.50 11.16
N MET A 19 -9.25 -40.52 10.14
CA MET A 19 -10.68 -40.86 10.08
C MET A 19 -11.73 -39.94 10.72
N GLY A 20 -12.66 -39.50 9.86
CA GLY A 20 -13.95 -38.96 10.28
C GLY A 20 -14.82 -38.46 9.13
N SER A 21 -15.00 -39.26 8.08
CA SER A 21 -16.08 -39.05 7.10
C SER A 21 -17.41 -39.44 7.74
N LEU A 22 -18.46 -38.61 7.63
CA LEU A 22 -19.85 -39.01 7.35
C LEU A 22 -20.79 -37.78 7.29
N LEU A 23 -21.37 -37.61 6.11
CA LEU A 23 -22.76 -37.23 5.78
C LEU A 23 -23.47 -36.17 6.65
N PHE A 24 -23.83 -35.03 6.05
CA PHE A 24 -25.19 -34.47 6.13
C PHE A 24 -25.53 -33.66 4.86
N ALA A 25 -26.76 -33.84 4.41
CA ALA A 25 -27.30 -33.53 3.08
C ALA A 25 -27.55 -32.03 2.79
N PRO A 26 -27.66 -31.61 1.51
CA PRO A 26 -28.09 -30.27 1.14
C PRO A 26 -29.60 -30.08 1.32
N LEU A 27 -30.00 -29.05 2.06
CA LEU A 27 -31.39 -28.57 2.09
C LEU A 27 -31.54 -27.46 1.03
N ALA A 28 -32.26 -27.77 -0.04
CA ALA A 28 -32.71 -26.79 -1.01
C ALA A 28 -33.83 -25.95 -0.40
N ILE A 29 -33.73 -24.62 -0.45
CA ILE A 29 -34.84 -23.71 -0.20
C ILE A 29 -35.07 -22.89 -1.47
N ALA A 30 -36.35 -22.89 -1.85
CA ALA A 30 -36.89 -22.44 -3.10
C ALA A 30 -36.82 -20.91 -3.31
N ALA A 31 -36.75 -20.54 -4.59
CA ALA A 31 -36.91 -19.20 -5.09
C ALA A 31 -38.32 -18.63 -4.78
N THR A 32 -38.38 -17.33 -4.54
CA THR A 32 -39.57 -16.52 -4.80
C THR A 32 -39.17 -15.38 -5.74
N PRO A 33 -39.89 -15.17 -6.86
CA PRO A 33 -39.77 -13.96 -7.65
C PRO A 33 -40.70 -12.89 -7.04
N ILE A 34 -40.13 -11.75 -6.66
CA ILE A 34 -40.91 -10.53 -6.42
C ILE A 34 -40.66 -9.63 -7.63
N ASP A 35 -41.66 -9.65 -8.50
CA ASP A 35 -41.89 -8.69 -9.56
C ASP A 35 -42.69 -7.52 -8.97
N SER A 36 -42.28 -6.27 -9.26
CA SER A 36 -43.19 -5.12 -9.45
C SER A 36 -42.43 -3.84 -9.75
N GLU A 37 -42.70 -3.34 -10.95
CA GLU A 37 -42.44 -2.04 -11.56
C GLU A 37 -42.75 -0.81 -10.68
N HIS A 38 -41.87 0.20 -10.75
CA HIS A 38 -42.14 1.66 -10.70
C HIS A 38 -40.76 2.34 -10.83
N ASP A 39 -40.46 3.41 -11.56
CA ASP A 39 -41.19 4.39 -12.35
C ASP A 39 -40.14 5.05 -13.28
N LYS A 40 -40.65 5.63 -14.34
CA LYS A 40 -40.03 6.29 -15.48
C LYS A 40 -39.62 7.72 -15.11
N SER A 41 -38.65 8.25 -15.85
CA SER A 41 -38.39 9.70 -16.08
C SER A 41 -37.59 10.40 -14.98
N GLN A 42 -36.66 11.33 -15.21
CA GLN A 42 -36.05 11.94 -16.40
C GLN A 42 -34.84 12.79 -15.90
N PRO A 43 -33.92 13.21 -16.78
CA PRO A 43 -32.72 13.96 -16.42
C PRO A 43 -32.99 15.46 -16.27
N ILE A 44 -32.32 16.10 -15.32
CA ILE A 44 -32.24 17.57 -15.21
C ILE A 44 -30.81 17.99 -15.60
N ASN A 45 -30.66 18.35 -16.87
CA ASN A 45 -29.62 19.27 -17.33
C ASN A 45 -30.31 20.61 -17.65
N GLU A 46 -29.51 21.67 -17.60
CA GLU A 46 -29.76 23.05 -18.05
C GLU A 46 -30.29 24.05 -17.01
N LEU A 47 -29.33 24.81 -16.47
CA LEU A 47 -29.43 26.27 -16.42
C LEU A 47 -28.02 26.87 -16.67
N PHE A 48 -27.87 27.36 -17.90
CA PHE A 48 -27.06 28.52 -18.32
C PHE A 48 -27.18 29.66 -17.27
N GLU A 49 -26.24 30.58 -17.00
CA GLU A 49 -25.38 31.41 -17.86
C GLU A 49 -24.50 32.32 -16.96
N GLN A 50 -23.48 32.93 -17.57
CA GLN A 50 -22.85 34.24 -17.26
C GLN A 50 -21.64 34.34 -16.31
N GLY A 51 -20.55 34.89 -16.87
CA GLY A 51 -19.64 35.75 -16.08
C GLY A 51 -18.16 35.81 -16.43
N ASN A 52 -17.75 35.86 -17.70
CA ASN A 52 -16.44 36.44 -18.06
C ASN A 52 -16.39 37.89 -17.57
N LEU A 53 -15.38 38.31 -16.80
CA LEU A 53 -14.72 39.62 -16.91
C LEU A 53 -13.42 39.64 -16.06
N LEU A 54 -12.28 39.79 -16.75
CA LEU A 54 -11.01 40.29 -16.21
C LEU A 54 -11.15 41.76 -15.78
N PRO A 55 -10.22 42.27 -14.97
CA PRO A 55 -9.54 43.49 -15.40
C PRO A 55 -8.00 43.39 -15.30
N SER A 56 -7.37 43.86 -16.38
CA SER A 56 -5.95 44.21 -16.51
C SER A 56 -5.76 45.70 -16.20
N VAL A 57 -4.87 46.05 -15.27
CA VAL A 57 -4.22 47.38 -15.06
C VAL A 57 -3.08 47.14 -14.06
N ALA A 58 -1.87 47.73 -14.07
CA ALA A 58 -0.96 48.30 -15.06
C ALA A 58 0.40 48.39 -14.33
N SER A 59 1.49 48.39 -15.10
CA SER A 59 2.88 48.56 -14.67
C SER A 59 3.23 49.99 -14.25
N SER A 60 4.10 50.17 -13.24
CA SER A 60 4.92 51.39 -13.09
C SER A 60 6.37 51.05 -12.72
N HIS A 61 7.31 51.53 -13.53
CA HIS A 61 8.76 51.52 -13.31
C HIS A 61 9.19 52.66 -12.35
N SER A 62 10.21 52.42 -11.51
CA SER A 62 11.47 53.21 -11.50
C SER A 62 12.44 52.77 -10.37
N ASN A 63 13.72 52.67 -10.74
CA ASN A 63 14.88 52.26 -9.95
C ASN A 63 15.32 53.26 -8.86
N SER A 64 15.97 52.77 -7.80
CA SER A 64 17.30 53.27 -7.37
C SER A 64 17.96 52.35 -6.34
N SER A 65 19.20 52.00 -6.61
CA SER A 65 20.15 51.21 -5.82
C SER A 65 20.77 52.00 -4.64
N VAL A 66 20.78 51.42 -3.44
CA VAL A 66 21.74 51.75 -2.37
C VAL A 66 21.90 50.51 -1.47
N PHE A 67 23.01 49.77 -1.59
CA PHE A 67 23.80 49.26 -0.45
C PHE A 67 25.06 48.54 -0.94
N ASP A 68 26.21 49.12 -0.64
CA ASP A 68 27.53 48.53 -0.82
C ASP A 68 27.81 47.42 0.21
N GLY A 69 28.40 46.32 -0.25
CA GLY A 69 29.53 45.62 0.38
C GLY A 69 29.34 44.86 1.69
N PHE A 70 29.13 43.53 1.60
CA PHE A 70 29.64 42.56 2.58
C PHE A 70 30.19 41.30 1.87
N PRO A 71 31.32 40.71 2.32
CA PRO A 71 32.14 39.81 1.52
C PRO A 71 31.55 38.39 1.43
N LEU A 72 31.06 38.01 0.24
CA LEU A 72 30.37 36.76 -0.05
C LEU A 72 31.29 35.54 -0.35
N MET A 73 32.60 35.62 -0.10
CA MET A 73 33.54 34.59 -0.57
C MET A 73 34.10 33.65 0.52
N GLN A 74 33.53 33.64 1.73
CA GLN A 74 33.79 32.58 2.72
C GLN A 74 32.64 31.58 2.86
N LYS A 75 31.44 31.90 2.35
CA LYS A 75 30.24 31.07 2.51
C LYS A 75 29.88 30.28 1.25
N LEU A 76 30.83 29.98 0.37
CA LEU A 76 30.60 29.09 -0.77
C LEU A 76 31.28 27.73 -0.61
N ASN A 77 32.34 27.63 0.20
CA ASN A 77 33.01 26.34 0.42
C ASN A 77 32.37 25.50 1.55
N GLU A 78 31.51 26.11 2.37
CA GLU A 78 30.69 25.39 3.34
C GLU A 78 29.40 24.83 2.73
N ILE A 79 29.01 25.24 1.52
CA ILE A 79 27.79 24.73 0.85
C ILE A 79 28.08 23.43 0.09
N ASN A 80 29.30 23.26 -0.42
CA ASN A 80 29.69 22.09 -1.20
C ASN A 80 29.78 20.80 -0.36
N SER A 81 29.82 20.90 0.98
CA SER A 81 29.77 19.75 1.88
C SER A 81 28.35 19.30 2.26
N TRP A 82 27.32 20.06 1.89
CA TRP A 82 25.90 19.70 2.12
C TRP A 82 25.19 19.15 0.88
N LEU A 83 25.87 19.06 -0.27
CA LEU A 83 25.29 18.58 -1.53
C LEU A 83 25.69 17.14 -1.89
N ASN A 84 25.99 16.31 -0.89
CA ASN A 84 26.20 14.88 -1.07
C ASN A 84 25.01 14.04 -0.58
N LEU A 85 23.78 14.55 -0.71
CA LEU A 85 22.61 13.68 -0.83
C LEU A 85 22.32 13.49 -2.32
N SER A 86 22.48 12.25 -2.81
CA SER A 86 21.85 11.81 -4.05
C SER A 86 20.33 11.86 -3.89
N THR A 87 19.74 13.05 -4.01
CA THR A 87 18.30 13.20 -4.19
C THR A 87 18.04 13.05 -5.67
N ALA A 88 17.60 11.86 -6.08
CA ALA A 88 16.94 11.70 -7.38
C ALA A 88 15.83 12.77 -7.48
N VAL A 89 15.84 13.55 -8.56
CA VAL A 89 14.83 14.58 -8.81
C VAL A 89 13.48 13.88 -8.99
N LEU A 90 12.69 13.79 -7.92
CA LEU A 90 11.28 13.44 -8.01
C LEU A 90 10.56 14.61 -8.69
N MET A 91 9.96 14.32 -9.84
CA MET A 91 9.04 15.26 -10.48
C MET A 91 7.93 15.61 -9.49
N PRO A 92 7.45 16.86 -9.47
CA PRO A 92 6.34 17.25 -8.60
C PRO A 92 5.09 16.47 -9.02
N GLY A 93 4.75 15.43 -8.25
CA GLY A 93 3.58 14.57 -8.48
C GLY A 93 3.79 13.09 -8.18
N GLU A 94 5.03 12.61 -8.03
CA GLU A 94 5.30 11.19 -7.78
C GLU A 94 5.64 10.97 -6.30
N LEU A 95 4.76 10.29 -5.57
CA LEU A 95 5.04 9.87 -4.19
C LEU A 95 6.19 8.86 -4.23
N PRO A 96 7.18 8.96 -3.33
CA PRO A 96 8.21 7.94 -3.24
C PRO A 96 7.55 6.58 -2.89
N PRO A 97 8.08 5.47 -3.41
CA PRO A 97 7.59 4.15 -3.06
C PRO A 97 7.90 3.82 -1.59
N ASP A 98 6.99 3.12 -0.91
CA ASP A 98 7.17 2.63 0.46
C ASP A 98 8.23 1.52 0.54
N ALA A 99 8.40 0.76 -0.54
CA ALA A 99 9.46 -0.21 -0.72
C ALA A 99 9.74 -0.47 -2.20
N THR A 100 10.91 -1.03 -2.52
CA THR A 100 11.24 -1.46 -3.89
C THR A 100 11.72 -2.90 -3.86
N ILE A 101 11.08 -3.75 -4.64
CA ILE A 101 11.42 -5.16 -4.78
C ILE A 101 11.81 -5.45 -6.22
N VAL A 102 12.75 -6.38 -6.46
CA VAL A 102 13.06 -6.85 -7.82
C VAL A 102 12.14 -8.04 -8.15
N PRO A 103 11.19 -7.91 -9.10
CA PRO A 103 10.36 -9.03 -9.54
C PRO A 103 11.22 -10.11 -10.21
N VAL A 104 10.87 -11.38 -9.98
CA VAL A 104 11.55 -12.52 -10.59
C VAL A 104 10.61 -13.10 -11.64
N ASN A 105 11.04 -13.11 -12.91
CA ASN A 105 10.21 -13.53 -14.05
C ASN A 105 8.87 -12.77 -14.13
N GLY A 106 8.88 -11.46 -13.82
CA GLY A 106 7.67 -10.63 -13.83
C GLY A 106 6.66 -10.96 -12.72
N ALA A 107 7.08 -11.69 -11.69
CA ALA A 107 6.25 -12.06 -10.56
C ALA A 107 6.94 -11.82 -9.21
N VAL A 108 6.12 -11.63 -8.18
CA VAL A 108 6.54 -11.47 -6.80
C VAL A 108 5.88 -12.51 -5.90
N LYS A 109 6.56 -12.83 -4.81
CA LYS A 109 6.04 -13.64 -3.71
C LYS A 109 5.80 -12.71 -2.54
N VAL A 110 4.56 -12.70 -2.03
CA VAL A 110 4.17 -11.83 -0.93
C VAL A 110 3.85 -12.69 0.29
N GLN A 111 4.55 -12.46 1.40
CA GLN A 111 4.27 -13.09 2.68
C GLN A 111 3.48 -12.12 3.55
N LEU A 112 2.25 -12.47 3.88
CA LEU A 112 1.38 -11.69 4.73
C LEU A 112 1.46 -12.23 6.16
N THR A 113 1.80 -11.37 7.13
CA THR A 113 1.89 -11.74 8.56
C THR A 113 0.94 -10.88 9.36
N ASN A 114 -0.01 -11.53 10.03
CA ASN A 114 -0.97 -10.92 10.94
C ASN A 114 -0.62 -11.27 12.39
N PRO A 115 0.20 -10.46 13.09
CA PRO A 115 0.45 -10.61 14.53
C PRO A 115 -0.73 -10.12 15.39
N THR A 116 -1.71 -9.45 14.80
CA THR A 116 -2.83 -8.83 15.51
C THR A 116 -3.77 -9.86 16.14
N SER A 117 -4.64 -9.39 17.02
CA SER A 117 -5.63 -10.23 17.71
C SER A 117 -6.90 -10.48 16.87
N THR A 118 -7.07 -9.75 15.77
CA THR A 118 -8.24 -9.81 14.89
C THR A 118 -7.88 -10.42 13.53
N ALA A 119 -8.82 -11.12 12.91
CA ALA A 119 -8.65 -11.63 11.55
C ALA A 119 -8.68 -10.50 10.50
N ILE A 120 -7.90 -10.65 9.43
CA ILE A 120 -7.83 -9.69 8.32
C ILE A 120 -8.42 -10.36 7.09
N SER A 121 -9.44 -9.75 6.48
CA SER A 121 -9.84 -10.10 5.11
C SER A 121 -8.86 -9.50 4.12
N PHE A 122 -8.44 -10.27 3.13
CA PHE A 122 -7.57 -9.79 2.08
C PHE A 122 -7.95 -10.38 0.72
N GLU A 123 -7.62 -9.68 -0.34
CA GLU A 123 -7.86 -10.10 -1.72
C GLU A 123 -6.75 -9.58 -2.63
N VAL A 124 -6.22 -10.45 -3.48
CA VAL A 124 -5.41 -10.03 -4.63
C VAL A 124 -6.34 -9.81 -5.82
N LEU A 125 -6.54 -8.54 -6.18
CA LEU A 125 -7.51 -8.14 -7.20
C LEU A 125 -7.22 -8.84 -8.53
N GLY A 126 -8.22 -9.53 -9.07
CA GLY A 126 -8.12 -10.26 -10.35
C GLY A 126 -7.37 -11.60 -10.30
N HIS A 127 -6.84 -12.00 -9.15
CA HIS A 127 -6.02 -13.23 -9.02
C HIS A 127 -6.56 -14.23 -8.00
N THR A 128 -7.19 -13.74 -6.93
CA THR A 128 -7.73 -14.59 -5.87
C THR A 128 -9.10 -14.08 -5.44
N GLU A 129 -9.97 -14.97 -4.98
CA GLU A 129 -11.16 -14.58 -4.22
C GLU A 129 -10.76 -13.98 -2.85
N PRO A 130 -11.67 -13.22 -2.20
CA PRO A 130 -11.50 -12.77 -0.83
C PRO A 130 -11.19 -13.93 0.13
N ARG A 131 -10.17 -13.75 0.95
CA ARG A 131 -9.70 -14.75 1.93
C ARG A 131 -9.56 -14.13 3.30
N ILE A 132 -9.55 -14.98 4.33
CA ILE A 132 -9.32 -14.58 5.71
C ILE A 132 -7.93 -15.02 6.15
N LEU A 133 -7.15 -14.06 6.65
CA LEU A 133 -5.92 -14.28 7.38
C LEU A 133 -6.24 -14.23 8.88
N SER A 134 -6.27 -15.39 9.51
CA SER A 134 -6.58 -15.53 10.94
C SER A 134 -5.66 -14.68 11.83
N ALA A 135 -6.13 -14.34 13.02
CA ALA A 135 -5.30 -13.69 14.04
C ALA A 135 -4.04 -14.52 14.33
N ARG A 136 -2.91 -13.83 14.59
CA ARG A 136 -1.60 -14.45 14.90
C ARG A 136 -1.15 -15.50 13.87
N SER A 137 -1.45 -15.28 12.60
CA SER A 137 -1.13 -16.23 11.53
C SER A 137 -0.40 -15.55 10.38
N SER A 138 0.19 -16.36 9.51
CA SER A 138 0.84 -15.89 8.29
C SER A 138 0.45 -16.76 7.10
N THR A 139 0.48 -16.17 5.91
CA THR A 139 0.24 -16.87 4.65
C THR A 139 1.18 -16.37 3.58
N THR A 140 1.46 -17.21 2.59
CA THR A 140 2.33 -16.86 1.46
C THR A 140 1.55 -16.92 0.17
N LEU A 141 1.48 -15.78 -0.50
CA LEU A 141 0.98 -15.64 -1.85
C LEU A 141 2.13 -15.84 -2.82
N LYS A 142 2.03 -16.83 -3.69
CA LYS A 142 3.10 -17.23 -4.60
C LYS A 142 2.76 -16.79 -6.02
N SER A 143 3.80 -16.41 -6.77
CA SER A 143 3.69 -16.15 -8.21
C SER A 143 2.65 -15.09 -8.57
N LEU A 144 2.62 -13.99 -7.82
CA LEU A 144 1.76 -12.85 -8.15
C LEU A 144 2.39 -12.06 -9.30
N PRO A 145 1.76 -11.95 -10.47
CA PRO A 145 2.31 -11.19 -11.58
C PRO A 145 2.36 -9.70 -11.25
N THR A 146 3.36 -8.95 -11.73
CA THR A 146 3.39 -7.48 -11.60
C THR A 146 2.91 -6.81 -12.91
N PRO A 147 2.14 -5.72 -12.84
CA PRO A 147 1.64 -5.04 -11.63
C PRO A 147 0.48 -5.79 -10.95
N VAL A 148 0.35 -5.65 -9.63
CA VAL A 148 -0.72 -6.27 -8.82
C VAL A 148 -1.17 -5.36 -7.70
N SER A 149 -2.47 -5.45 -7.35
CA SER A 149 -3.05 -4.76 -6.21
C SER A 149 -3.62 -5.76 -5.20
N VAL A 150 -3.34 -5.52 -3.92
CA VAL A 150 -3.81 -6.33 -2.79
C VAL A 150 -4.61 -5.42 -1.87
N MET A 151 -5.86 -5.78 -1.60
CA MET A 151 -6.70 -5.11 -0.61
C MET A 151 -6.70 -5.90 0.69
N PHE A 152 -6.78 -5.21 1.81
CA PHE A 152 -6.89 -5.81 3.13
C PHE A 152 -7.69 -4.92 4.08
N ARG A 153 -8.45 -5.55 4.98
CA ARG A 153 -9.22 -4.89 6.03
C ARG A 153 -9.32 -5.79 7.25
N ARG A 154 -9.26 -5.21 8.45
CA ARG A 154 -9.61 -5.95 9.67
C ARG A 154 -11.11 -6.23 9.71
N GLN A 155 -11.47 -7.40 10.20
CA GLN A 155 -12.86 -7.82 10.32
C GLN A 155 -13.65 -7.04 11.39
N ASP A 156 -12.97 -6.42 12.36
CA ASP A 156 -13.58 -5.54 13.38
C ASP A 156 -13.73 -4.09 12.91
N GLY A 157 -13.31 -3.76 11.69
CA GLY A 157 -13.30 -2.38 11.18
C GLY A 157 -12.23 -1.48 11.82
N GLY A 158 -11.31 -2.04 12.59
CA GLY A 158 -10.18 -1.32 13.14
C GLY A 158 -9.16 -0.91 12.07
N LEU A 159 -8.30 0.04 12.43
CA LEU A 159 -7.25 0.54 11.55
C LEU A 159 -6.04 -0.41 11.51
N LEU A 160 -5.33 -0.36 10.38
CA LEU A 160 -4.19 -1.20 10.05
C LEU A 160 -3.01 -0.33 9.61
N SER A 161 -1.91 -0.41 10.35
CA SER A 161 -0.60 -0.01 9.82
C SER A 161 0.03 -1.18 9.07
N VAL A 162 0.76 -0.89 7.99
CA VAL A 162 1.34 -1.91 7.11
C VAL A 162 2.82 -1.60 6.92
N GLN A 163 3.67 -2.57 7.27
CA GLN A 163 5.10 -2.42 7.16
C GLN A 163 5.67 -3.36 6.08
N PRO A 164 6.13 -2.83 4.95
CA PRO A 164 6.77 -3.61 3.91
C PRO A 164 8.23 -3.89 4.28
N HIS A 165 8.61 -5.15 4.22
CA HIS A 165 9.96 -5.64 4.47
C HIS A 165 10.44 -6.41 3.25
N VAL A 166 11.42 -5.85 2.55
CA VAL A 166 12.03 -6.50 1.39
C VAL A 166 13.01 -7.56 1.91
N SER A 167 12.82 -8.81 1.50
CA SER A 167 13.73 -9.88 1.88
C SER A 167 15.05 -9.78 1.10
N GLU A 168 16.13 -10.29 1.68
CA GLU A 168 17.40 -10.49 0.96
C GLU A 168 17.25 -11.45 -0.25
N THR A 169 16.21 -12.29 -0.23
CA THR A 169 15.89 -13.16 -1.37
C THR A 169 15.12 -12.38 -2.44
N PRO A 170 15.61 -12.35 -3.71
CA PRO A 170 14.93 -11.67 -4.80
C PRO A 170 13.48 -12.14 -4.99
N GLY A 171 12.59 -11.21 -5.32
CA GLY A 171 11.18 -11.50 -5.55
C GLY A 171 10.39 -11.91 -4.32
N VAL A 172 10.90 -11.73 -3.09
CA VAL A 172 10.14 -11.95 -1.84
C VAL A 172 9.90 -10.63 -1.09
N LEU A 173 8.62 -10.26 -0.97
CA LEU A 173 8.13 -9.15 -0.16
C LEU A 173 7.44 -9.70 1.08
N GLN A 174 7.84 -9.24 2.26
CA GLN A 174 7.16 -9.55 3.52
C GLN A 174 6.34 -8.34 3.94
N ILE A 175 5.09 -8.57 4.31
CA ILE A 175 4.17 -7.54 4.80
C ILE A 175 3.77 -7.93 6.22
N VAL A 176 4.02 -7.02 7.15
CA VAL A 176 3.61 -7.16 8.55
C VAL A 176 2.49 -6.17 8.82
N PHE A 177 1.36 -6.69 9.30
CA PHE A 177 0.23 -5.88 9.73
C PHE A 177 0.38 -5.50 11.20
N GLU A 178 0.03 -4.28 11.55
CA GLU A 178 -0.01 -3.82 12.93
C GLU A 178 -1.33 -3.13 13.24
N GLU A 179 -1.82 -3.30 14.46
CA GLU A 179 -2.97 -2.55 14.94
C GLU A 179 -2.53 -1.11 15.19
N THR A 180 -3.28 -0.14 14.65
CA THR A 180 -3.03 1.29 14.88
C THR A 180 -4.30 1.99 15.32
N SER A 181 -4.13 3.13 15.99
CA SER A 181 -5.21 4.09 16.27
C SER A 181 -5.03 5.39 15.47
N ASP A 182 -3.96 5.50 14.67
CA ASP A 182 -3.68 6.66 13.84
C ASP A 182 -4.26 6.49 12.44
N LEU A 183 -5.18 7.38 12.07
CA LEU A 183 -5.79 7.45 10.74
C LEU A 183 -4.75 7.78 9.65
N GLY A 184 -3.68 8.50 9.99
CA GLY A 184 -2.61 8.82 9.04
C GLY A 184 -1.73 7.63 8.67
N ALA A 185 -1.69 6.62 9.54
CA ALA A 185 -0.96 5.37 9.34
C ALA A 185 -1.84 4.24 8.78
N ASP A 186 -3.17 4.43 8.73
CA ASP A 186 -4.10 3.44 8.21
C ASP A 186 -3.88 3.21 6.72
N ARG A 187 -3.76 1.95 6.34
CA ARG A 187 -3.65 1.51 4.95
C ARG A 187 -4.62 0.37 4.75
N ILE A 188 -5.24 0.33 3.57
CA ILE A 188 -6.23 -0.68 3.18
C ILE A 188 -5.87 -1.37 1.87
N ALA A 189 -4.89 -0.83 1.15
CA ALA A 189 -4.45 -1.38 -0.11
C ALA A 189 -2.93 -1.27 -0.27
N MET A 190 -2.36 -2.23 -0.98
CA MET A 190 -1.00 -2.22 -1.46
C MET A 190 -0.99 -2.44 -2.96
N LYS A 191 -0.23 -1.63 -3.69
CA LYS A 191 0.05 -1.84 -5.11
C LYS A 191 1.53 -2.17 -5.28
N VAL A 192 1.82 -3.17 -6.09
CA VAL A 192 3.17 -3.43 -6.61
C VAL A 192 3.13 -3.12 -8.09
N ASP A 193 3.93 -2.16 -8.53
CA ASP A 193 4.00 -1.78 -9.94
C ASP A 193 4.91 -2.74 -10.74
N SER A 194 4.92 -2.57 -12.05
CA SER A 194 5.66 -3.40 -13.01
C SER A 194 7.18 -3.38 -12.80
N ASP A 195 7.71 -2.25 -12.34
CA ASP A 195 9.12 -2.05 -11.97
C ASP A 195 9.46 -2.60 -10.56
N GLY A 196 8.43 -3.02 -9.80
CA GLY A 196 8.56 -3.50 -8.44
C GLY A 196 8.53 -2.42 -7.36
N ALA A 197 8.17 -1.17 -7.71
CA ALA A 197 7.81 -0.15 -6.74
C ALA A 197 6.55 -0.57 -5.95
N VAL A 198 6.59 -0.46 -4.63
CA VAL A 198 5.50 -0.82 -3.72
C VAL A 198 4.92 0.46 -3.14
N PHE A 199 3.59 0.58 -3.20
CA PHE A 199 2.84 1.73 -2.71
C PHE A 199 1.73 1.26 -1.75
N LEU A 200 1.60 1.91 -0.61
CA LEU A 200 0.58 1.68 0.40
C LEU A 200 -0.42 2.84 0.40
N ASN A 201 -1.71 2.49 0.26
CA ASN A 201 -2.82 3.45 0.20
C ASN A 201 -3.90 3.17 1.25
#